data_AF-A0A1Y2ARE7-F1
#
_entry.id   AF-A0A1Y2ARE7-F1
#
_cell.length_a   1.000
_cell.length_b   1.000
_cell.length_c   1.000
_cell.angle_alpha   90.00
_cell.angle_beta   90.00
_cell.angle_gamma   90.00
#
_symmetry.space_group_name_H-M   'P 1'
#
loop_
_entity.id
_entity.type
_entity.pdbx_description
1 polymer ?
#
loop_
_entity_poly.entity_id
_entity_poly.type
_entity_poly.pdbx_seq_one_letter_code
_entity_poly.pdbx_strand_id
1 'polypeptide(L)' 'YASDNEGDWGYNFVTKEWCGITPYAGKQNDEVCWSEVLGYPCCKGCTIFEEDEDGQWGYDFKEATWCGIQTFCKN' A
#
# COMPACT_ATOMS: atom_id res chain seq x y z
N TYR A 1 -26.55 6.66 -7.75
CA TYR A 1 -25.62 7.04 -6.66
C TYR A 1 -26.48 7.49 -5.50
N ALA A 2 -26.09 7.15 -4.27
CA ALA A 2 -26.80 7.50 -3.04
C ALA A 2 -25.76 7.83 -1.97
N SER A 3 -26.05 8.77 -1.08
CA SER A 3 -25.14 9.19 -0.02
C SER A 3 -25.91 9.21 1.30
N ASP A 4 -25.37 8.59 2.34
CA ASP A 4 -25.95 8.51 3.68
C ASP A 4 -24.91 8.79 4.78
N ASN A 5 -25.28 8.58 6.05
CA ASN A 5 -24.37 8.78 7.19
C ASN A 5 -23.26 7.72 7.29
N GLU A 6 -23.32 6.66 6.48
CA GLU A 6 -22.36 5.55 6.43
C GLU A 6 -21.46 5.63 5.19
N GLY A 7 -21.79 6.45 4.19
CA GLY A 7 -20.91 6.83 3.08
C GLY A 7 -21.62 7.06 1.76
N ASP A 8 -20.84 7.07 0.67
CA ASP A 8 -21.35 7.13 -0.69
C ASP A 8 -21.54 5.72 -1.26
N TRP A 9 -22.58 5.53 -2.07
CA TRP A 9 -22.99 4.23 -2.61
C TRP A 9 -23.27 4.32 -4.12
N GLY A 10 -22.79 3.31 -4.84
CA GLY A 10 -22.96 3.12 -6.26
C GLY A 10 -23.83 1.91 -6.53
N TYR A 11 -24.74 2.02 -7.49
CA TYR A 11 -25.57 0.90 -7.93
C TYR A 11 -25.05 0.37 -9.27
N ASN A 12 -24.73 -0.92 -9.33
CA ASN A 12 -24.27 -1.58 -10.54
C ASN A 12 -25.49 -2.09 -11.33
N PHE A 13 -25.79 -1.46 -12.47
CA PHE A 13 -26.94 -1.85 -13.32
C PHE A 13 -26.74 -3.18 -14.06
N VAL A 14 -25.51 -3.69 -14.13
CA VAL A 14 -25.18 -4.97 -14.79
C VAL A 14 -25.36 -6.13 -13.81
N THR A 15 -24.76 -6.05 -12.63
CA THR A 15 -24.90 -7.09 -11.59
C THR A 15 -26.14 -6.92 -10.72
N LYS A 16 -26.81 -5.77 -10.81
CA LYS A 16 -27.99 -5.35 -10.04
C LYS A 16 -27.75 -5.24 -8.53
N GLU A 17 -26.53 -4.88 -8.13
CA GLU A 17 -26.11 -4.82 -6.72
C GLU A 17 -25.74 -3.40 -6.30
N TRP A 18 -25.86 -3.12 -4.99
CA TRP A 18 -25.34 -1.90 -4.37
C TRP A 18 -23.93 -2.16 -3.84
N CYS A 19 -23.00 -1.27 -4.16
CA CYS A 19 -21.63 -1.29 -3.65
C CYS A 19 -21.35 0.04 -2.94
N GLY A 20 -20.70 -0.03 -1.78
CA GLY A 20 -20.16 1.16 -1.14
C GLY A 20 -19.09 1.76 -2.03
N ILE A 21 -19.26 3.03 -2.40
CA ILE A 21 -18.19 3.88 -2.91
C ILE A 21 -17.39 4.25 -1.67
N THR A 22 -16.63 3.30 -1.14
CA THR A 22 -15.50 3.70 -0.32
C THR A 22 -14.64 4.60 -1.21
N PRO A 23 -14.04 5.69 -0.69
CA PRO A 23 -12.81 6.14 -1.29
C PRO A 23 -11.93 4.91 -1.19
N TYR A 24 -11.84 4.18 -2.31
CA TYR A 24 -10.91 3.09 -2.48
C TYR A 24 -9.60 3.77 -2.13
N ALA A 25 -9.13 3.60 -0.89
CA ALA A 25 -7.72 3.56 -0.59
C ALA A 25 -7.30 2.31 -1.35
N GLY A 26 -7.20 2.47 -2.68
CA GLY A 26 -6.73 1.48 -3.59
C GLY A 26 -5.45 1.03 -2.94
N LYS A 27 -5.40 -0.26 -2.64
CA LYS A 27 -4.21 -0.99 -2.19
C LYS A 27 -3.03 -0.22 -2.77
N GLN A 28 -2.37 0.58 -1.93
CA GLN A 28 -1.25 1.39 -2.38
C GLN A 28 -0.17 0.35 -2.60
N ASN A 29 -0.18 -0.23 -3.80
CA ASN A 29 1.07 -0.48 -4.46
C ASN A 29 1.68 0.91 -4.48
N ASP A 30 2.51 1.17 -3.49
CA ASP A 30 3.46 2.25 -3.49
C ASP A 30 4.23 2.06 -4.81
N GLU A 31 3.72 2.61 -5.92
CA GLU A 31 4.39 2.62 -7.23
C GLU A 31 5.70 3.40 -7.10
N VAL A 32 5.82 4.19 -6.04
CA VAL A 32 6.99 4.96 -5.64
C VAL A 32 7.38 4.52 -4.23
N CYS A 33 8.54 3.90 -4.11
CA CYS A 33 9.05 3.48 -2.82
C CYS A 33 9.74 4.66 -2.15
N TRP A 34 9.41 4.90 -0.88
CA TRP A 34 10.02 6.00 -0.13
C TRP A 34 11.56 5.90 -0.07
N SER A 35 12.09 4.67 -0.09
CA SER A 35 13.53 4.39 -0.10
C SER A 35 14.22 4.78 -1.41
N GLU A 36 13.49 4.91 -2.52
CA GLU A 36 14.08 5.31 -3.81
C GLU A 36 14.60 6.75 -3.76
N VAL A 37 13.99 7.61 -2.95
CA VAL A 37 14.47 8.98 -2.70
C VAL A 37 15.86 8.96 -2.05
N LEU A 38 16.16 7.92 -1.28
CA LEU A 38 17.45 7.68 -0.63
C LEU A 38 18.41 6.86 -1.51
N GLY A 39 17.97 6.39 -2.68
CA GLY A 39 18.75 5.56 -3.61
C GLY A 39 18.67 4.05 -3.36
N TYR A 40 17.70 3.59 -2.56
CA TYR A 40 17.52 2.17 -2.25
C TYR A 40 16.25 1.58 -2.88
N PRO A 41 16.30 0.35 -3.41
CA PRO A 41 15.17 -0.29 -4.07
C PRO A 41 14.03 -0.62 -3.09
N CYS A 42 12.85 -0.91 -3.65
CA CYS A 42 11.72 -1.44 -2.90
C CYS A 42 11.96 -2.85 -2.40
N CYS A 43 11.56 -3.17 -1.17
CA CYS A 43 11.49 -4.55 -0.75
C CYS A 43 10.33 -5.27 -1.42
N LYS A 44 10.59 -6.47 -1.96
CA LYS A 44 9.54 -7.37 -2.46
C LYS A 44 8.78 -8.08 -1.35
N GLY A 45 9.35 -8.10 -0.15
CA GLY A 45 8.77 -8.72 1.04
C GLY A 45 8.52 -7.70 2.14
N CYS A 46 7.81 -8.14 3.17
CA CYS A 46 7.49 -7.36 4.37
C CYS A 46 8.38 -7.73 5.57
N THR A 47 9.57 -8.28 5.30
CA THR A 47 10.49 -8.68 6.36
C THR A 47 11.32 -7.47 6.80
N ILE A 48 10.96 -6.93 7.96
CA ILE A 48 11.63 -5.79 8.55
C ILE A 48 12.87 -6.29 9.29
N PHE A 49 14.01 -5.70 8.98
CA PHE A 49 15.30 -5.95 9.63
C PHE A 49 15.67 -4.82 10.57
N GLU A 50 15.41 -3.59 10.15
CA GLU A 50 15.69 -2.36 10.89
C GLU A 50 14.52 -1.38 10.70
N GLU A 51 14.34 -0.47 11.65
CA GLU A 51 13.35 0.61 11.57
C GLU A 51 13.98 1.89 12.07
N ASP A 52 14.02 2.91 11.21
CA ASP A 52 14.64 4.21 11.46
C ASP A 52 13.60 5.34 11.31
N GLU A 53 14.03 6.59 11.51
CA GLU A 53 13.18 7.78 11.34
C GLU A 53 12.59 7.92 9.92
N ASP A 54 13.28 7.39 8.91
CA ASP A 54 12.80 7.38 7.52
C ASP A 54 11.73 6.31 7.27
N GLY A 55 11.75 5.21 8.02
CA GLY A 55 10.82 4.10 7.86
C GLY A 55 11.42 2.72 8.15
N GLN A 56 10.68 1.69 7.73
CA GLN A 56 11.05 0.30 7.95
C GLN A 56 11.94 -0.24 6.83
N TRP A 57 13.10 -0.75 7.17
CA TRP A 57 14.07 -1.28 6.22
C TRP A 57 14.04 -2.81 6.19
N GLY A 58 14.14 -3.35 4.99
CA GLY A 58 14.37 -4.76 4.75
C GLY A 58 15.76 -4.98 4.17
N TYR A 59 16.28 -6.18 4.36
CA TYR A 59 17.54 -6.61 3.78
C TYR A 59 17.29 -7.74 2.80
N ASP A 60 17.61 -7.54 1.52
CA ASP A 60 17.51 -8.60 0.52
C ASP A 60 18.80 -9.43 0.53
N PHE A 61 18.76 -10.62 1.11
CA PHE A 61 19.89 -11.54 1.13
C PHE A 61 20.31 -12.06 -0.25
N LYS A 62 19.46 -11.93 -1.28
CA LYS A 62 19.80 -12.38 -2.64
C LYS A 62 20.70 -11.38 -3.35
N GLU A 63 20.37 -10.10 -3.23
CA GLU A 63 21.11 -8.99 -3.85
C GLU A 63 22.13 -8.35 -2.89
N ALA A 64 22.13 -8.78 -1.61
CA ALA A 64 22.94 -8.22 -0.53
C ALA A 64 22.81 -6.70 -0.41
N THR A 65 21.58 -6.19 -0.54
CA THR A 65 21.26 -4.76 -0.50
C THR A 65 20.13 -4.45 0.48
N TRP A 66 20.16 -3.23 1.00
CA TRP A 66 19.03 -2.66 1.75
C TRP A 66 17.90 -2.27 0.80
N CYS A 67 16.68 -2.39 1.29
CA CYS A 67 15.47 -2.02 0.59
C CYS A 67 14.46 -1.39 1.54
N GLY A 68 13.58 -0.52 1.03
CA GLY A 68 12.50 0.08 1.82
C GLY A 68 11.29 -0.83 1.91
N ILE A 69 10.80 -1.09 3.12
CA ILE A 69 9.54 -1.80 3.37
C ILE A 69 8.39 -0.84 3.10
N GLN A 70 7.45 -1.32 2.29
CA GLN A 70 6.33 -0.51 1.82
C GLN A 70 5.22 -0.41 2.85
N THR A 71 4.39 0.63 2.74
CA THR A 71 3.36 0.93 3.74
C THR A 71 2.25 -0.12 3.79
N PHE A 72 2.06 -0.88 2.71
CA PHE A 72 1.11 -2.01 2.66
C PHE A 72 1.54 -3.22 3.51
N CYS A 73 2.78 -3.25 4.00
CA CYS A 73 3.27 -4.30 4.89
C CYS A 73 2.80 -4.15 6.34
N LYS A 74 1.96 -3.15 6.63
CA LYS A 74 1.34 -2.96 7.94
C LYS A 74 0.28 -4.03 8.19
N ASN A 75 0.55 -4.91 9.16
CA ASN A 75 -0.47 -5.76 9.80
C ASN A 75 -1.39 -4.94 10.70
#